data_AF-A0AA36I096-F1
#
_entry.id   AF-A0AA36I096-F1
#
_cell.length_a   1.000
_cell.length_b   1.000
_cell.length_c   1.000
_cell.angle_alpha   90.00
_cell.angle_beta   90.00
_cell.angle_gamma   90.00
#
_symmetry.space_group_name_H-M   'P 1'
#
loop_
_entity.id
_entity.type
_entity.pdbx_description
1 polymer ?
#
loop_
_entity_poly.entity_id
_entity_poly.type
_entity_poly.pdbx_seq_one_letter_code
_entity_poly.pdbx_strand_id
1 'polypeptide(L)'
;MKSAKLDSDDEEKSSGSSRSRSSSRPSTQICTELPDEDLSRFDKIFVLASGDDSSRAIQVLAACLEVMKSQTQAPELWFVLQGTQATQLEDLAKTGIPFHAGLWGLARSARREQHGHVGCIDVGLSGGAAAIWRRLQEASQERRGKGAPGTAVLLGR
;
A
#
# COMPACT_ATOMS: atom_id res chain seq x y z
N MET A 1 -31.47 2.11 -61.14
CA MET A 1 -30.14 1.85 -61.75
C MET A 1 -29.13 1.65 -60.63
N LYS A 2 -28.52 0.44 -60.57
CA LYS A 2 -27.22 0.03 -59.94
C LYS A 2 -27.02 0.37 -58.45
N SER A 3 -26.98 -0.56 -57.47
CA SER A 3 -26.18 -1.80 -57.24
C SER A 3 -24.67 -1.59 -57.04
N ALA A 4 -24.20 -1.92 -55.81
CA ALA A 4 -22.91 -2.50 -55.36
C ALA A 4 -22.72 -2.06 -53.88
N LYS A 5 -22.70 -2.86 -52.80
CA LYS A 5 -22.15 -4.17 -52.45
C LYS A 5 -20.65 -4.31 -52.73
N LEU A 6 -19.86 -4.12 -51.67
CA LEU A 6 -18.48 -4.57 -51.53
C LEU A 6 -18.32 -5.16 -50.13
N ASP A 7 -18.34 -6.49 -50.11
CA ASP A 7 -17.74 -7.36 -49.09
C ASP A 7 -16.21 -7.24 -49.19
N SER A 8 -15.51 -7.25 -48.05
CA SER A 8 -14.08 -7.57 -48.01
C SER A 8 -13.78 -8.23 -46.67
N ASP A 9 -13.77 -9.56 -46.73
CA ASP A 9 -13.14 -10.46 -45.77
C ASP A 9 -11.62 -10.41 -45.96
N ASP A 10 -10.88 -10.22 -44.87
CA ASP A 10 -9.47 -10.62 -44.81
C ASP A 10 -9.21 -11.34 -43.48
N GLU A 11 -9.09 -12.66 -43.61
CA GLU A 11 -8.52 -13.59 -42.63
C GLU A 11 -7.04 -13.27 -42.40
N GLU A 12 -6.65 -12.92 -41.17
CA GLU A 12 -5.26 -13.05 -40.74
C GLU A 12 -5.14 -14.10 -39.62
N LYS A 13 -4.65 -15.27 -40.01
CA LYS A 13 -4.10 -16.30 -39.11
C LYS A 13 -2.85 -15.76 -38.44
N SER A 14 -2.80 -15.80 -37.10
CA SER A 14 -1.51 -15.77 -36.40
C SER A 14 -1.51 -16.62 -35.13
N SER A 15 -0.81 -17.76 -35.30
CA SER A 15 -0.01 -18.51 -34.34
C SER A 15 -0.33 -18.46 -32.84
N GLY A 16 -0.66 -19.64 -32.32
CA GLY A 16 -0.53 -19.95 -30.90
C GLY A 16 0.90 -19.74 -30.41
N SER A 17 1.01 -19.06 -29.28
CA SER A 17 2.24 -19.00 -28.49
C SER A 17 1.86 -19.30 -27.05
N SER A 18 2.18 -20.54 -26.65
CA SER A 18 2.09 -21.05 -25.29
C SER A 18 2.93 -20.18 -24.36
N ARG A 19 2.30 -19.18 -23.73
CA ARG A 19 2.91 -18.42 -22.64
C ARG A 19 2.83 -19.23 -21.37
N SER A 20 3.91 -19.96 -21.11
CA SER A 20 4.30 -20.44 -19.79
C SER A 20 4.03 -19.37 -18.75
N ARG A 21 3.10 -19.65 -17.83
CA ARG A 21 2.84 -18.84 -16.64
C ARG A 21 4.01 -18.98 -15.67
N SER A 22 5.16 -18.42 -16.03
CA SER A 22 6.18 -18.09 -15.04
C SER A 22 5.65 -16.89 -14.28
N SER A 23 5.06 -17.19 -13.12
CA SER A 23 4.68 -16.26 -12.06
C SER A 23 5.92 -15.49 -11.56
N SER A 24 6.45 -14.59 -12.38
CA SER A 24 7.33 -13.53 -11.94
C SER A 24 6.45 -12.50 -11.26
N ARG A 25 6.29 -12.66 -9.94
CA ARG A 25 5.68 -11.66 -9.07
C ARG A 25 6.31 -10.30 -9.41
N PRO A 26 5.52 -9.21 -9.59
CA PRO A 26 6.11 -7.88 -9.65
C PRO A 26 6.80 -7.64 -8.31
N SER A 27 8.13 -7.69 -8.30
CA SER A 27 8.93 -7.23 -7.19
C SER A 27 8.77 -5.71 -7.16
N THR A 28 7.77 -5.23 -6.45
CA THR A 28 7.66 -3.82 -6.06
C THR A 28 8.86 -3.56 -5.15
N GLN A 29 10.01 -3.22 -5.73
CA GLN A 29 11.17 -2.78 -4.98
C GLN A 29 10.79 -1.44 -4.35
N ILE A 30 10.51 -1.53 -3.05
CA ILE A 30 10.31 -0.44 -2.12
C ILE A 30 11.67 -0.31 -1.43
N CYS A 31 12.45 0.67 -1.88
CA CYS A 31 13.71 1.08 -1.27
C CYS A 31 13.64 2.60 -1.21
N THR A 32 14.06 3.21 -0.10
CA THR A 32 15.50 3.37 0.11
C THR A 32 15.92 3.05 1.55
N GLU A 33 16.63 1.93 1.70
CA GLU A 33 17.38 1.52 2.88
C GLU A 33 16.55 1.37 4.17
N LEU A 34 15.57 0.46 4.12
CA LEU A 34 15.21 -0.26 5.34
C LEU A 34 16.48 -0.99 5.83
N PRO A 35 16.79 -0.95 7.14
CA PRO A 35 17.97 -1.63 7.66
C PRO A 35 17.88 -3.14 7.36
N ASP A 36 19.03 -3.84 7.29
CA ASP A 36 19.15 -5.30 7.08
C ASP A 36 18.50 -6.16 8.20
N GLU A 37 17.53 -5.62 8.92
CA GLU A 37 16.80 -6.31 9.98
C GLU A 37 15.67 -7.20 9.41
N ASP A 38 15.27 -8.18 10.22
CA ASP A 38 14.30 -9.21 9.83
C ASP A 38 12.87 -8.65 9.66
N LEU A 39 12.52 -8.27 8.43
CA LEU A 39 11.18 -7.82 8.02
C LEU A 39 10.22 -8.99 7.74
N SER A 40 10.64 -10.25 7.89
CA SER A 40 9.84 -11.43 7.53
C SER A 40 8.51 -11.55 8.29
N ARG A 41 8.38 -10.79 9.38
CA ARG A 41 7.19 -10.72 10.22
C ARG A 41 6.05 -9.90 9.61
N PHE A 42 6.31 -9.07 8.61
CA PHE A 42 5.31 -8.24 7.96
C PHE A 42 4.99 -8.81 6.59
N ASP A 43 3.70 -8.96 6.25
CA ASP A 43 3.34 -9.48 4.93
C ASP A 43 3.76 -8.51 3.84
N LYS A 44 3.46 -7.21 4.01
CA LYS A 44 3.97 -6.13 3.15
C LYS A 44 4.11 -4.79 3.88
N ILE A 45 5.18 -4.07 3.53
CA ILE A 45 5.43 -2.70 3.96
C ILE A 45 5.55 -1.83 2.70
N PHE A 46 4.81 -0.72 2.67
CA PHE A 46 4.87 0.30 1.63
C PHE A 46 5.46 1.58 2.20
N VAL A 47 6.58 2.04 1.66
CA VAL A 47 7.23 3.30 2.08
C VAL A 47 6.94 4.38 1.05
N LEU A 48 6.45 5.53 1.50
CA LEU A 48 6.18 6.73 0.70
C LEU A 48 6.81 7.95 1.39
N ALA A 49 7.66 8.64 0.65
CA ALA A 49 8.42 9.79 1.11
C ALA A 49 7.74 11.11 0.75
N SER A 50 8.14 12.17 1.46
CA SER A 50 7.69 13.52 1.15
C SER A 50 8.40 13.98 -0.13
N GLY A 51 7.62 14.31 -1.17
CA GLY A 51 8.15 14.64 -2.50
C GLY A 51 7.90 13.56 -3.56
N ASP A 52 7.37 12.39 -3.18
CA ASP A 52 6.86 11.42 -4.14
C ASP A 52 5.76 12.06 -5.00
N ASP A 53 5.79 11.79 -6.30
CA ASP A 53 4.75 12.25 -7.21
C ASP A 53 3.43 11.51 -6.96
N SER A 54 2.32 12.10 -7.44
CA SER A 54 0.99 11.49 -7.32
C SER A 54 0.92 10.11 -8.00
N SER A 55 1.73 9.88 -9.04
CA SER A 55 1.82 8.60 -9.74
C SER A 55 2.29 7.47 -8.82
N ARG A 56 3.33 7.71 -8.02
CA ARG A 56 3.87 6.72 -7.08
C ARG A 56 2.88 6.35 -5.99
N ALA A 57 2.20 7.35 -5.43
CA ALA A 57 1.15 7.11 -4.43
C ALA A 57 -0.01 6.28 -5.00
N ILE A 58 -0.42 6.55 -6.24
CA ILE A 58 -1.46 5.77 -6.95
C ILE A 58 -1.00 4.33 -7.20
N GLN A 59 0.26 4.13 -7.61
CA GLN A 59 0.82 2.79 -7.81
C GLN A 59 0.84 1.98 -6.52
N VAL A 60 1.24 2.59 -5.40
CA VAL A 60 1.20 1.97 -4.08
C VAL A 60 -0.23 1.60 -3.68
N LEU A 61 -1.18 2.50 -3.91
CA LEU A 61 -2.61 2.23 -3.66
C LEU A 61 -3.10 1.03 -4.49
N ALA A 62 -2.81 1.01 -5.79
CA ALA A 62 -3.20 -0.09 -6.66
C ALA A 62 -2.58 -1.42 -6.20
N ALA A 63 -1.28 -1.42 -5.87
CA ALA A 63 -0.60 -2.60 -5.36
C ALA A 63 -1.19 -3.09 -4.03
N CYS A 64 -1.56 -2.18 -3.12
CA CYS A 64 -2.24 -2.52 -1.87
C CYS A 64 -3.59 -3.18 -2.13
N LEU A 65 -4.42 -2.60 -3.01
CA LEU A 65 -5.72 -3.15 -3.35
C LEU A 65 -5.62 -4.56 -3.93
N GLU A 66 -4.66 -4.82 -4.82
CA GLU A 66 -4.44 -6.16 -5.35
C GLU A 66 -4.05 -7.17 -4.27
N VAL A 67 -3.25 -6.73 -3.29
CA VAL A 67 -2.87 -7.60 -2.16
C VAL A 67 -4.06 -7.91 -1.29
N MET A 68 -4.87 -6.89 -0.95
CA MET A 68 -6.10 -7.07 -0.17
C MET A 68 -7.14 -7.94 -0.88
N LYS A 69 -7.18 -7.94 -2.22
CA LYS A 69 -8.07 -8.82 -3.00
C LYS A 69 -7.56 -10.25 -3.13
N SER A 70 -6.24 -10.43 -3.23
CA SER A 70 -5.61 -11.73 -3.54
C SER A 70 -5.46 -12.64 -2.32
N GLN A 71 -5.46 -12.07 -1.12
CA GLN A 71 -5.23 -12.83 0.10
C GLN A 71 -6.53 -13.47 0.61
N THR A 72 -6.51 -14.79 0.80
CA THR A 72 -7.59 -15.54 1.46
C THR A 72 -7.56 -15.37 2.98
N GLN A 73 -6.39 -15.03 3.51
CA GLN A 73 -6.18 -14.65 4.90
C GLN A 73 -6.06 -13.14 5.01
N ALA A 74 -6.22 -12.63 6.23
CA ALA A 74 -6.22 -11.22 6.51
C ALA A 74 -4.78 -10.66 6.48
N PRO A 75 -4.38 -9.88 5.46
CA PRO A 75 -2.98 -9.48 5.31
C PRO A 75 -2.58 -8.43 6.34
N GLU A 76 -1.33 -8.48 6.80
CA GLU A 76 -0.69 -7.41 7.57
C GLU A 76 0.06 -6.43 6.65
N LEU A 77 -0.57 -5.27 6.43
CA LEU A 77 -0.11 -4.20 5.54
C LEU A 77 0.23 -2.96 6.35
N TRP A 78 1.44 -2.43 6.14
CA TRP A 78 1.88 -1.20 6.78
C TRP A 78 2.29 -0.16 5.75
N PHE A 79 1.75 1.05 5.89
CA PHE A 79 2.19 2.23 5.16
C PHE A 79 3.13 3.05 6.05
N VAL A 80 4.36 3.25 5.60
CA VAL A 80 5.29 4.21 6.18
C VAL A 80 5.20 5.47 5.34
N LEU A 81 4.73 6.54 5.96
CA LEU A 81 4.45 7.82 5.35
C LEU A 81 5.39 8.87 5.93
N GLN A 82 5.69 9.90 5.16
CA GLN A 82 6.50 11.02 5.61
C GLN A 82 5.73 12.34 5.50
N GLY A 83 5.68 13.08 6.61
CA GLY A 83 5.10 14.43 6.67
C GLY A 83 3.59 14.46 6.45
N THR A 84 2.89 13.34 6.68
CA THR A 84 1.43 13.26 6.51
C THR A 84 0.67 13.67 7.76
N GLN A 85 1.35 13.75 8.91
CA GLN A 85 0.78 14.30 10.13
C GLN A 85 1.49 15.59 10.50
N ALA A 86 0.71 16.64 10.69
CA ALA A 86 1.19 17.88 11.26
C ALA A 86 1.01 17.84 12.78
N THR A 87 2.08 18.12 13.50
CA THR A 87 2.03 18.24 14.97
C THR A 87 1.69 19.65 15.41
N GLN A 88 2.01 20.64 14.57
CA GLN A 88 1.74 22.06 14.79
C GLN A 88 1.06 22.67 13.56
N LEU A 89 0.34 23.77 13.75
CA LEU A 89 -0.40 24.43 12.66
C LEU A 89 0.56 24.99 11.59
N GLU A 90 1.73 25.41 12.03
CA GLU A 90 2.81 25.96 11.21
C GLU A 90 3.39 24.93 10.23
N ASP A 91 3.27 23.63 10.56
CA ASP A 91 3.72 22.54 9.69
C ASP A 91 2.85 22.48 8.42
N LEU A 92 1.52 22.60 8.56
CA LEU A 92 0.60 22.61 7.40
C LEU A 92 0.86 23.79 6.47
N ALA A 93 1.11 24.97 7.04
CA ALA A 93 1.24 26.20 6.29
C ALA A 93 2.49 26.23 5.38
N LYS A 94 3.54 25.50 5.74
CA LYS A 94 4.83 25.51 5.02
C LYS A 94 4.91 24.47 3.91
N THR A 95 4.40 23.27 4.15
CA THR A 95 4.60 22.13 3.24
C THR A 95 3.35 21.70 2.49
N GLY A 96 2.17 22.19 2.89
CA GLY A 96 0.90 21.69 2.39
C GLY A 96 0.65 20.24 2.83
N ILE A 97 -0.46 19.68 2.37
CA ILE A 97 -0.86 18.29 2.67
C ILE A 97 -0.29 17.38 1.58
N PRO A 98 0.52 16.36 1.91
CA PRO A 98 1.05 15.45 0.90
C PRO A 98 -0.06 14.63 0.23
N PHE A 99 0.13 14.30 -1.06
CA PHE A 99 -0.86 13.56 -1.83
C PHE A 99 -1.16 12.16 -1.23
N HIS A 100 -0.15 11.50 -0.66
CA HIS A 100 -0.29 10.22 0.03
C HIS A 100 -0.98 10.28 1.39
N ALA A 101 -1.35 11.46 1.90
CA ALA A 101 -2.07 11.59 3.17
C ALA A 101 -3.44 10.86 3.16
N GLY A 102 -4.03 10.67 1.97
CA GLY A 102 -5.26 9.88 1.79
C GLY A 102 -5.15 8.42 2.23
N LEU A 103 -3.93 7.86 2.32
CA LEU A 103 -3.71 6.48 2.77
C LEU A 103 -4.14 6.26 4.23
N TRP A 104 -4.16 7.31 5.07
CA TRP A 104 -4.75 7.26 6.41
C TRP A 104 -6.24 6.91 6.38
N GLY A 105 -6.98 7.49 5.44
CA GLY A 105 -8.40 7.20 5.22
C GLY A 105 -8.59 5.77 4.75
N LEU A 106 -7.80 5.33 3.77
CA LEU A 106 -7.82 3.95 3.27
C LEU A 106 -7.59 2.94 4.38
N ALA A 107 -6.51 3.08 5.16
CA ALA A 107 -6.19 2.15 6.24
C ALA A 107 -7.31 2.10 7.29
N ARG A 108 -7.95 3.24 7.58
CA ARG A 108 -9.08 3.30 8.51
C ARG A 108 -10.30 2.56 7.97
N SER A 109 -10.63 2.72 6.69
CA SER A 109 -11.73 2.00 6.05
C SER A 109 -11.45 0.50 5.95
N ALA A 110 -10.25 0.12 5.50
CA ALA A 110 -9.84 -1.28 5.36
C ALA A 110 -9.94 -2.06 6.70
N ARG A 111 -9.56 -1.43 7.82
CA ARG A 111 -9.73 -2.02 9.17
C ARG A 111 -11.18 -2.26 9.58
N ARG A 112 -12.15 -1.54 8.98
CA ARG A 112 -13.58 -1.74 9.26
C ARG A 112 -14.20 -2.80 8.36
N GLU A 113 -13.70 -2.94 7.14
CA GLU A 113 -14.28 -3.79 6.10
C GLU A 113 -13.72 -5.22 6.11
N GLN A 114 -12.45 -5.38 6.47
CA GLN A 114 -11.75 -6.66 6.40
C GLN A 114 -11.26 -7.10 7.78
N HIS A 115 -11.14 -8.41 7.99
CA HIS A 115 -10.47 -8.99 9.16
C HIS A 115 -8.93 -8.81 9.12
N GLY A 116 -8.42 -7.92 8.25
CA GLY A 116 -7.01 -7.65 8.00
C GLY A 116 -6.41 -6.57 8.90
N HIS A 117 -5.10 -6.40 8.78
CA HIS A 117 -4.35 -5.45 9.58
C HIS A 117 -3.68 -4.43 8.69
N VAL A 118 -4.35 -3.30 8.50
CA VAL A 118 -3.84 -2.19 7.71
C VAL A 118 -3.49 -1.03 8.64
N GLY A 119 -2.21 -0.65 8.64
CA GLY A 119 -1.65 0.38 9.51
C GLY A 119 -0.94 1.48 8.73
N CYS A 120 -0.85 2.66 9.33
CA CYS A 120 -0.04 3.76 8.83
C CYS A 120 0.89 4.24 9.96
N ILE A 121 2.11 4.60 9.61
CA ILE A 121 3.13 5.19 10.47
C ILE A 121 3.62 6.45 9.78
N ASP A 122 3.60 7.58 10.47
CA ASP A 122 4.24 8.81 9.97
C ASP A 122 5.60 8.98 10.66
N VAL A 123 6.66 9.18 9.88
CA VAL A 123 8.02 9.34 10.42
C VAL A 123 8.51 10.77 10.49
N GLY A 124 7.66 11.74 10.13
CA GLY A 124 8.03 13.15 10.09
C GLY A 124 9.14 13.45 9.08
N LEU A 125 9.50 14.73 8.92
CA LEU A 125 10.45 15.15 7.87
C LEU A 125 11.91 14.76 8.16
N SER A 126 12.26 14.51 9.42
CA SER A 126 13.62 14.14 9.86
C SER A 126 13.79 12.67 10.23
N GLY A 127 12.77 11.84 10.02
CA GLY A 127 12.80 10.42 10.37
C GLY A 127 13.66 9.60 9.42
N GLY A 128 14.80 9.12 9.91
CA GLY A 128 15.61 8.12 9.19
C GLY A 128 15.09 6.68 9.37
N ALA A 129 15.76 5.73 8.72
CA ALA A 129 15.44 4.30 8.75
C ALA A 129 15.26 3.72 10.17
N ALA A 130 16.10 4.14 11.12
CA ALA A 130 15.99 3.72 12.52
C ALA A 130 14.70 4.19 13.21
N ALA A 131 14.16 5.35 12.83
CA ALA A 131 12.89 5.84 13.36
C ALA A 131 11.70 5.04 12.78
N ILE A 132 11.74 4.74 11.48
CA ILE A 132 10.76 3.87 10.81
C ILE A 132 10.70 2.51 11.54
N TRP A 133 11.87 1.91 11.77
CA TRP A 133 11.97 0.60 12.39
C TRP A 133 11.39 0.57 13.81
N ARG A 134 11.80 1.52 14.64
CA ARG A 134 11.30 1.64 16.02
C ARG A 134 9.78 1.75 16.05
N ARG A 135 9.20 2.57 15.18
CA ARG A 135 7.74 2.75 15.09
C ARG A 135 7.03 1.48 14.61
N LEU A 136 7.60 0.75 13.65
CA LEU A 136 7.06 -0.54 13.20
C LEU A 136 7.09 -1.58 14.33
N GLN A 137 8.17 -1.61 15.11
CA GLN A 137 8.28 -2.50 16.27
C GLN A 137 7.27 -2.14 17.36
N GLU A 138 7.17 -0.87 17.75
CA GLU A 138 6.19 -0.38 18.73
C GLU A 138 4.77 -0.74 18.30
N ALA A 139 4.44 -0.48 17.04
CA ALA A 139 3.13 -0.78 16.49
C ALA A 139 2.84 -2.29 16.49
N SER A 140 3.84 -3.13 16.17
CA SER A 140 3.72 -4.60 16.23
C SER A 140 3.56 -5.12 17.66
N GLN A 141 4.30 -4.56 18.62
CA GLN A 141 4.23 -4.95 20.04
C GLN A 141 2.90 -4.59 20.69
N GLU A 142 2.38 -3.39 20.42
CA GLU A 142 1.06 -2.98 20.93
C GLU A 142 -0.03 -3.98 20.54
N ARG A 143 0.10 -4.59 19.36
CA ARG A 143 -0.84 -5.59 18.87
C ARG A 143 -0.70 -6.93 19.59
N ARG A 144 0.54 -7.36 19.88
CA ARG A 144 0.76 -8.56 20.70
C ARG A 144 0.22 -8.40 22.11
N GLY A 145 0.35 -7.21 22.69
CA GLY A 145 -0.18 -6.90 24.02
C GLY A 145 -1.72 -6.87 24.08
N LYS A 146 -2.38 -6.46 23.00
CA LYS A 146 -3.86 -6.44 22.89
C LYS A 146 -4.45 -7.72 22.30
N GLY A 147 -3.60 -8.67 21.89
CA GLY A 147 -3.93 -9.84 21.10
C GLY A 147 -3.98 -11.17 21.85
N ALA A 148 -4.39 -11.18 23.12
CA ALA A 148 -5.12 -12.35 23.60
C ALA A 148 -6.47 -12.36 22.87
N PRO A 149 -6.83 -13.40 22.10
CA PRO A 149 -8.11 -13.46 21.41
C PRO A 149 -9.23 -13.56 22.45
N GLY A 150 -9.83 -12.44 22.85
CA GLY A 150 -10.91 -12.46 23.83
C GLY A 150 -11.42 -11.14 24.39
N THR A 151 -10.93 -9.96 24.01
CA THR A 151 -11.50 -8.72 24.58
C THR A 151 -11.49 -7.56 23.61
N ALA A 152 -12.60 -7.42 22.88
CA ALA A 152 -12.93 -6.19 22.18
C ALA A 152 -13.15 -5.08 23.22
N VAL A 153 -12.15 -4.21 23.40
CA VAL A 153 -12.34 -2.94 24.11
C VAL A 153 -12.93 -1.94 23.11
N LEU A 154 -14.25 -1.85 23.12
CA LEU A 154 -15.02 -0.71 22.63
C LEU A 154 -14.59 0.53 23.42
N LEU A 155 -13.65 1.30 22.88
CA LEU A 155 -13.44 2.69 23.31
C LEU A 155 -14.20 3.59 22.35
N GLY A 156 -15.44 3.87 22.75
CA GLY A 156 -16.23 4.97 22.21
C GLY A 156 -15.59 6.31 22.59
N ARG A 157 -15.67 7.23 21.64
CA ARG A 157 -15.77 8.67 21.88
C ARG A 157 -16.83 9.21 20.96
#